data_AF-A0A8T7GBH4-F1
#
_entry.id   AF-A0A8T7GBH4-F1
#
_cell.length_a   1.000
_cell.length_b   1.000
_cell.length_c   1.000
_cell.angle_alpha   90.00
_cell.angle_beta   90.00
_cell.angle_gamma   90.00
#
_symmetry.space_group_name_H-M   'P 1'
#
loop_
_entity.id
_entity.type
_entity.pdbx_description
1 polymer ?
#
loop_
_entity_poly.entity_id
_entity_poly.type
_entity_poly.pdbx_seq_one_letter_code
_entity_poly.pdbx_strand_id
1 'polypeptide(L)'
;MIANIAGSEWIIIVLLALILIFGTKRLPQLSRSVGKAVGEYEKARQTFRNEMQEATEQARKEAGISKNVPVSGPVATEREKLEVIAKSLGIDHLGKTDEELRSMISQKMNA
;
A
#
# COMPACT_ATOMS: atom_id res chain seq x y z
N MET A 1 -20.74 -4.75 -35.11
CA MET A 1 -21.21 -3.52 -34.42
C MET A 1 -22.34 -3.80 -33.41
N ILE A 2 -22.50 -5.02 -32.90
CA ILE A 2 -23.61 -5.40 -32.00
C ILE A 2 -23.12 -5.58 -30.54
N ALA A 3 -21.84 -5.96 -30.37
CA ALA A 3 -21.26 -6.23 -29.05
C ALA A 3 -21.05 -4.98 -28.17
N ASN A 4 -20.84 -3.80 -28.76
CA ASN A 4 -20.58 -2.57 -27.99
C ASN A 4 -21.85 -1.86 -27.52
N ILE A 5 -23.00 -2.13 -28.12
CA ILE A 5 -24.29 -1.52 -27.71
C ILE A 5 -24.95 -2.35 -26.61
N ALA A 6 -24.87 -3.68 -26.71
CA ALA A 6 -25.48 -4.60 -25.76
C ALA A 6 -24.97 -4.40 -24.33
N GLY A 7 -23.66 -4.22 -24.13
CA GLY A 7 -23.06 -4.21 -22.78
C GLY A 7 -23.58 -3.11 -21.85
N SER A 8 -23.81 -1.90 -22.36
CA SER A 8 -24.30 -0.78 -21.55
C SER A 8 -25.80 -0.87 -21.24
N GLU A 9 -26.60 -1.41 -22.17
CA GLU A 9 -28.03 -1.64 -21.99
C GLU A 9 -28.30 -2.73 -20.93
N TRP A 10 -27.52 -3.81 -20.93
CA TRP A 10 -27.60 -4.86 -19.91
C TRP A 10 -27.31 -4.34 -18.50
N ILE A 11 -26.37 -3.40 -18.35
CA ILE A 11 -26.06 -2.79 -17.04
C ILE A 11 -27.27 -2.05 -16.48
N ILE A 12 -27.99 -1.30 -17.31
CA ILE A 12 -29.19 -0.55 -16.89
C ILE A 12 -30.30 -1.52 -16.48
N ILE A 13 -30.51 -2.60 -17.25
CA ILE A 13 -31.52 -3.62 -16.95
C ILE A 13 -31.23 -4.31 -15.62
N VAL A 14 -29.97 -4.72 -15.38
CA VAL A 14 -29.57 -5.36 -14.12
C VAL A 14 -29.72 -4.39 -12.95
N LEU A 15 -29.32 -3.13 -13.11
CA LEU A 15 -29.49 -2.12 -12.07
C LEU A 15 -30.98 -1.90 -11.73
N LEU A 16 -31.84 -1.84 -12.75
CA LEU A 16 -33.28 -1.67 -12.57
C LEU A 16 -33.90 -2.90 -11.87
N ALA A 17 -33.49 -4.11 -12.25
CA ALA A 17 -33.93 -5.35 -11.59
C ALA A 17 -33.52 -5.37 -10.12
N LEU A 18 -32.27 -4.98 -9.79
CA LEU A 18 -31.81 -4.85 -8.41
C LEU A 18 -32.62 -3.81 -7.64
N ILE A 19 -32.94 -2.67 -8.25
CA ILE A 19 -33.79 -1.64 -7.63
C ILE A 19 -35.22 -2.15 -7.41
N LEU A 20 -35.77 -3.00 -8.27
CA LEU A 20 -37.10 -3.58 -8.07
C LEU A 20 -37.11 -4.60 -6.92
N ILE A 21 -36.07 -5.43 -6.82
CA ILE A 21 -35.95 -6.46 -5.76
C ILE A 21 -35.63 -5.81 -4.41
N PHE A 22 -34.64 -4.92 -4.37
CA PHE A 22 -34.14 -4.32 -3.12
C PHE A 22 -34.82 -2.99 -2.77
N GLY A 23 -35.42 -2.30 -3.75
CA GLY A 23 -36.01 -0.97 -3.58
C GLY A 23 -35.01 0.18 -3.74
N THR A 24 -35.49 1.33 -4.24
CA THR A 24 -34.68 2.55 -4.49
C THR A 24 -34.02 3.12 -3.23
N LYS A 25 -34.55 2.84 -2.04
CA LYS A 25 -34.04 3.34 -0.76
C LYS A 25 -32.85 2.53 -0.22
N ARG A 26 -32.66 1.28 -0.66
CA ARG A 26 -31.60 0.39 -0.12
C ARG A 26 -30.23 0.66 -0.70
N LEU A 27 -30.12 0.92 -2.01
CA LEU A 27 -28.84 1.30 -2.64
C LEU A 27 -28.14 2.48 -1.93
N PRO A 28 -28.79 3.64 -1.70
CA PRO A 28 -28.16 4.77 -1.03
C PRO A 28 -27.90 4.53 0.46
N GLN A 29 -28.64 3.64 1.11
CA GLN A 29 -28.35 3.24 2.49
C GLN A 29 -27.07 2.39 2.58
N LEU A 30 -26.92 1.42 1.67
CA LEU A 30 -25.75 0.56 1.59
C LEU A 30 -24.48 1.36 1.23
N SER A 31 -24.55 2.30 0.28
CA SER A 31 -23.39 3.13 -0.06
C SER A 31 -22.95 4.01 1.11
N ARG A 32 -23.91 4.55 1.89
CA ARG A 32 -23.62 5.31 3.10
C ARG A 32 -22.97 4.45 4.19
N SER A 33 -23.47 3.23 4.43
CA SER A 33 -22.89 2.35 5.44
C SER A 33 -21.50 1.84 5.04
N VAL A 34 -21.33 1.43 3.79
CA VAL A 34 -20.03 1.00 3.25
C VAL A 34 -19.04 2.16 3.25
N GLY A 35 -19.46 3.35 2.81
CA GLY A 35 -18.62 4.55 2.83
C GLY A 35 -18.17 4.95 4.23
N LYS A 36 -19.06 4.85 5.23
CA LYS A 36 -18.70 5.05 6.64
C LYS A 36 -17.70 4.01 7.13
N ALA A 37 -17.95 2.72 6.85
CA ALA A 37 -17.06 1.63 7.27
C ALA A 37 -15.66 1.77 6.66
N VAL A 38 -15.57 2.09 5.36
CA VAL A 38 -14.28 2.34 4.68
C VAL A 38 -13.58 3.56 5.28
N GLY A 39 -14.31 4.63 5.57
CA GLY A 39 -13.75 5.83 6.18
C GLY A 39 -13.23 5.60 7.61
N GLU A 40 -13.94 4.83 8.43
CA GLU A 40 -13.50 4.45 9.77
C GLU A 40 -12.31 3.48 9.73
N TYR A 41 -12.31 2.54 8.77
CA TYR A 41 -11.20 1.62 8.55
C TYR A 41 -9.91 2.36 8.18
N GLU A 42 -9.96 3.34 7.26
CA GLU A 42 -8.75 4.08 6.88
C GLU A 42 -8.21 4.94 8.03
N LYS A 43 -9.10 5.53 8.84
CA LYS A 43 -8.71 6.23 10.07
C LYS A 43 -8.01 5.28 11.06
N ALA A 44 -8.61 4.13 11.34
CA ALA A 44 -8.02 3.13 12.23
C ALA A 44 -6.68 2.64 11.71
N ARG A 45 -6.56 2.40 10.39
CA ARG A 45 -5.31 2.02 9.73
C ARG A 45 -4.24 3.10 9.86
N GLN A 46 -4.61 4.38 9.76
CA GLN A 46 -3.68 5.50 9.95
C GLN A 46 -3.19 5.59 11.39
N THR A 47 -4.09 5.52 12.37
CA THR A 47 -3.73 5.50 13.79
C THR A 47 -2.80 4.32 14.10
N PHE A 48 -3.14 3.12 13.62
CA PHE A 48 -2.31 1.92 13.81
C PHE A 48 -0.91 2.07 13.20
N ARG A 49 -0.79 2.67 12.01
CA ARG A 49 0.52 2.95 11.40
C ARG A 49 1.36 3.89 12.25
N ASN A 50 0.75 4.96 12.76
CA ASN A 50 1.43 5.93 13.60
C ASN A 50 1.88 5.29 14.93
N GLU A 51 0.99 4.55 15.60
CA GLU A 51 1.30 3.83 16.83
C GLU A 51 2.42 2.79 16.63
N MET A 52 2.38 2.02 15.53
CA MET A 52 3.45 1.07 15.19
C MET A 52 4.78 1.78 14.95
N GLN A 53 4.76 2.93 14.27
CA GLN A 53 5.96 3.72 14.00
C GLN A 53 6.54 4.29 15.31
N GLU A 54 5.69 4.83 16.17
CA GLU A 54 6.08 5.34 17.49
C GLU A 54 6.61 4.23 18.40
N ALA A 55 5.96 3.06 18.44
CA ALA A 55 6.43 1.91 19.21
C ALA A 55 7.79 1.41 18.70
N THR A 56 7.98 1.37 17.38
CA THR A 56 9.27 1.03 16.76
C THR A 56 10.35 2.04 17.13
N GLU A 57 10.01 3.34 17.12
CA GLU A 57 10.93 4.41 17.47
C GLU A 57 11.27 4.42 18.98
N GLN A 58 10.32 4.06 19.86
CA GLN A 58 10.53 3.89 21.30
C GLN A 58 11.42 2.68 21.60
N ALA A 59 11.12 1.51 21.03
CA ALA A 59 11.95 0.32 21.18
C ALA A 59 13.40 0.56 20.72
N ARG A 60 13.58 1.39 19.69
CA ARG A 60 14.88 1.81 19.19
C ARG A 60 15.65 2.71 20.17
N LYS A 61 14.96 3.62 20.86
CA LYS A 61 15.55 4.46 21.92
C LYS A 61 16.00 3.60 23.11
N GLU A 62 15.21 2.62 23.49
CA GLU A 62 15.53 1.69 24.59
C GLU A 62 16.70 0.76 24.24
N ALA A 63 16.81 0.33 22.98
CA ALA A 63 17.90 -0.52 22.50
C ALA A 63 19.23 0.24 22.23
N GLY A 64 19.29 1.55 22.46
CA GLY A 64 20.52 2.35 22.28
C GLY A 64 20.97 2.51 20.81
N ILE A 65 20.10 2.26 19.84
CA ILE A 65 20.42 2.34 18.41
C ILE A 65 20.27 3.80 17.93
N SER A 66 21.40 4.45 17.66
CA SER A 66 21.53 5.89 17.34
C SER A 66 20.69 6.35 16.14
N LYS A 67 20.10 7.56 16.19
CA LYS A 67 18.98 8.08 15.37
C LYS A 67 19.10 7.92 13.84
N ASN A 68 20.29 7.66 13.29
CA ASN A 68 20.64 7.79 11.87
C ASN A 68 20.47 6.54 10.98
N VAL A 69 19.81 5.46 11.41
CA VAL A 69 19.50 4.31 10.54
C VAL A 69 18.06 4.46 10.03
N PRO A 70 17.83 4.83 8.75
CA PRO A 70 16.49 4.97 8.20
C PRO A 70 15.85 3.59 8.04
N VAL A 71 14.89 3.26 8.90
CA VAL A 71 14.05 2.06 8.75
C VAL A 71 12.81 2.48 7.97
N SER A 72 12.82 2.26 6.65
CA SER A 72 11.64 2.47 5.79
C SER A 72 10.73 1.25 5.88
N GLY A 73 9.81 1.26 6.86
CA GLY A 73 8.60 0.42 6.92
C GLY A 73 8.70 -1.06 6.54
N PRO A 74 7.55 -1.73 6.31
CA PRO A 74 7.49 -3.01 5.63
C PRO A 74 7.90 -2.80 4.18
N VAL A 75 9.10 -3.26 3.84
CA VAL A 75 9.63 -3.15 2.47
C VAL A 75 8.83 -4.05 1.54
N ALA A 76 8.01 -3.44 0.69
CA ALA A 76 6.96 -4.14 -0.07
C ALA A 76 7.51 -4.84 -1.32
N THR A 77 8.65 -4.38 -1.85
CA THR A 77 9.24 -4.89 -3.08
C THR A 77 10.71 -5.25 -2.91
N GLU A 78 11.20 -6.21 -3.70
CA GLU A 78 12.64 -6.56 -3.69
C GLU A 78 13.52 -5.36 -4.08
N ARG A 79 13.07 -4.54 -5.03
CA ARG A 79 13.69 -3.26 -5.42
C ARG A 79 13.96 -2.37 -4.21
N GLU A 80 12.94 -2.14 -3.38
CA GLU A 80 13.04 -1.30 -2.20
C GLU A 80 13.98 -1.90 -1.13
N LYS A 81 14.06 -3.25 -1.02
CA LYS A 81 15.04 -3.92 -0.13
C LYS A 81 16.46 -3.63 -0.58
N LEU A 82 16.72 -3.74 -1.88
CA LEU A 82 18.01 -3.47 -2.47
C LEU A 82 18.40 -2.00 -2.31
N GLU A 83 17.47 -1.07 -2.50
CA GLU A 83 17.72 0.37 -2.33
C GLU A 83 18.02 0.73 -0.87
N VAL A 84 17.30 0.15 0.10
CA VAL A 84 17.59 0.36 1.53
C VAL A 84 18.98 -0.15 1.89
N ILE A 85 19.36 -1.35 1.44
CA ILE A 85 20.69 -1.92 1.70
C ILE A 85 21.78 -1.08 1.02
N ALA A 86 21.58 -0.68 -0.24
CA ALA A 86 22.50 0.19 -0.98
C ALA A 86 22.70 1.53 -0.25
N LYS A 87 21.62 2.17 0.19
CA LYS A 87 21.65 3.42 0.96
C LYS A 87 22.39 3.26 2.29
N SER A 88 22.21 2.14 2.99
CA SER A 88 22.95 1.82 4.22
C SER A 88 24.44 1.58 3.98
N LEU A 89 24.83 1.06 2.81
CA LEU A 89 26.22 0.82 2.41
C LEU A 89 26.88 2.04 1.73
N GLY A 90 26.16 3.17 1.59
CA GLY A 90 26.64 4.37 0.90
C GLY A 90 26.78 4.20 -0.62
N ILE A 91 26.04 3.26 -1.20
CA ILE A 91 26.04 2.96 -2.64
C ILE A 91 25.00 3.86 -3.34
N ASP A 92 25.41 4.52 -4.43
CA ASP A 92 24.51 5.27 -5.30
C ASP A 92 23.64 4.31 -6.13
N HIS A 93 22.32 4.42 -5.96
CA HIS A 93 21.30 3.53 -6.51
C HIS A 93 20.46 4.18 -7.62
N LEU A 94 20.64 5.48 -7.88
CA LEU A 94 19.85 6.22 -8.87
C LEU A 94 20.17 5.74 -10.29
N GLY A 95 19.15 5.31 -11.02
CA GLY A 95 19.27 4.87 -12.42
C GLY A 95 19.87 3.47 -12.62
N LYS A 96 20.10 2.71 -11.54
CA LYS A 96 20.63 1.33 -11.63
C LYS A 96 19.52 0.30 -11.73
N THR A 97 19.84 -0.80 -12.40
CA THR A 97 19.00 -2.00 -12.45
C THR A 97 19.15 -2.84 -11.19
N ASP A 98 18.16 -3.70 -10.91
CA ASP A 98 18.13 -4.57 -9.74
C ASP A 98 19.34 -5.52 -9.69
N GLU A 99 19.74 -6.06 -10.85
CA GLU A 99 20.95 -6.89 -10.99
C GLU A 99 22.24 -6.13 -10.64
N GLU A 100 22.40 -4.90 -11.15
CA GLU A 100 23.58 -4.07 -10.86
C GLU A 100 23.65 -3.71 -9.37
N LEU A 101 22.50 -3.38 -8.77
CA LEU A 101 22.36 -3.13 -7.34
C LEU A 101 22.78 -4.34 -6.50
N ARG A 102 22.29 -5.54 -6.86
CA ARG A 102 22.67 -6.80 -6.19
C ARG A 102 24.17 -7.07 -6.28
N SER A 103 24.75 -6.89 -7.46
CA SER A 103 26.18 -7.11 -7.69
C SER A 103 27.03 -6.15 -6.85
N MET A 104 26.66 -4.87 -6.80
CA MET A 104 27.38 -3.86 -6.01
C MET A 104 27.28 -4.10 -4.51
N ILE A 105 26.10 -4.48 -4.02
CA ILE A 105 25.89 -4.82 -2.61
C ILE A 105 26.74 -6.03 -2.23
N SER A 106 26.70 -7.10 -3.02
CA SER A 106 27.46 -8.33 -2.74
C SER A 106 28.97 -8.08 -2.76
N GLN A 107 29.47 -7.30 -3.72
CA GLN A 107 30.89 -6.94 -3.78
C GLN A 107 31.32 -6.11 -2.56
N LYS A 108 30.49 -5.16 -2.11
CA LYS A 108 30.79 -4.30 -0.96
C LYS A 108 30.68 -5.05 0.38
N MET A 109 29.85 -6.09 0.46
CA MET A 109 29.72 -6.93 1.66
C MET A 109 30.85 -7.93 1.84
N ASN A 110 31.46 -8.39 0.74
CA ASN A 110 32.56 -9.35 0.74
C ASN A 110 33.96 -8.69 0.68
N ALA A 111 34.02 -7.36 0.62
CA ALA A 111 35.24 -6.56 0.61
C ALA A 111 35.48 -5.94 1.99
#